data_AF-A0A0J9V5R1-F1
#
_entry.id   AF-A0A0J9V5R1-F1
#
_cell.length_a   1.000
_cell.length_b   1.000
_cell.length_c   1.000
_cell.angle_alpha   90.00
_cell.angle_beta   90.00
_cell.angle_gamma   90.00
#
_symmetry.space_group_name_H-M   'P 1'
#
loop_
_entity.id
_entity.type
_entity.pdbx_description
1 polymer ?
#
loop_
_entity_poly.entity_id
_entity_poly.type
_entity_poly.pdbx_seq_one_letter_code
_entity_poly.pdbx_strand_id
1 'polypeptide(L)'
;MYKSGARDHLHLNQPSLWKRWLDMEDRQTSSKPKFMPGQQVINLFLLQKDEASRELVVREAYDRPRHLQALLPLCARRRLPLNAIQWPELHDLLLSANPVISGLAQFSRRTFTRALALNYERYRQILQNNI
;
A
#
# COMPACT_ATOMS: atom_id res chain seq x y z
N MET A 1 0.85 42.74 -7.44
CA MET A 1 0.80 42.55 -8.90
C MET A 1 1.47 43.77 -9.55
N TYR A 2 2.77 43.69 -9.88
CA TYR A 2 3.50 44.78 -10.54
C TYR A 2 4.46 44.16 -11.58
N LYS A 3 3.95 43.90 -12.79
CA LYS A 3 4.74 43.35 -13.91
C LYS A 3 4.47 44.04 -15.26
N SER A 4 3.72 45.15 -15.28
CA SER A 4 3.34 45.81 -16.55
C SER A 4 4.48 46.61 -17.17
N GLY A 5 5.29 47.31 -16.38
CA GLY A 5 6.26 48.28 -16.92
C GLY A 5 7.50 47.70 -17.62
N ALA A 6 7.88 46.46 -17.31
CA ALA A 6 9.08 45.85 -17.89
C ALA A 6 8.90 45.44 -19.37
N ARG A 7 7.66 45.10 -19.77
CA ARG A 7 7.32 44.68 -21.13
C ARG A 7 7.39 45.85 -22.11
N ASP A 8 6.81 46.97 -21.71
CA ASP A 8 6.73 48.17 -22.56
C ASP A 8 8.12 48.81 -22.75
N HIS A 9 8.97 48.78 -21.72
CA HIS A 9 10.35 49.26 -21.80
C HIS A 9 11.23 48.47 -22.78
N LEU A 10 11.08 47.14 -22.83
CA LEU A 10 11.81 46.28 -23.75
C LEU A 10 11.38 46.50 -25.20
N HIS A 11 10.09 46.72 -25.43
CA HIS A 11 9.54 47.00 -26.76
C HIS A 11 10.06 48.32 -27.33
N LEU A 12 10.12 49.39 -26.54
CA LEU A 12 10.54 50.71 -27.02
C LEU A 12 12.07 50.88 -27.14
N ASN A 13 12.86 50.35 -26.20
CA ASN A 13 14.28 50.70 -26.12
C ASN A 13 15.23 49.64 -26.69
N GLN A 14 14.80 48.38 -26.85
CA GLN A 14 15.71 47.28 -27.23
C GLN A 14 15.07 46.27 -28.22
N PRO A 15 14.99 46.61 -29.52
CA PRO A 15 14.28 45.81 -30.54
C PRO A 15 14.84 44.39 -30.76
N SER A 16 16.15 44.19 -30.57
CA SER A 16 16.80 42.88 -30.72
C SER A 16 16.44 41.91 -29.59
N LEU A 17 16.29 42.42 -28.38
CA LEU A 17 15.88 41.63 -27.21
C LEU A 17 14.39 41.32 -27.24
N TRP A 18 13.58 42.24 -27.78
CA TRP A 18 12.15 42.00 -28.01
C TRP A 18 11.91 40.82 -28.97
N LYS A 19 12.61 40.76 -30.10
CA LYS A 19 12.52 39.63 -31.04
C LYS A 19 12.91 38.30 -30.38
N ARG A 20 14.03 38.28 -29.65
CA ARG A 20 14.49 37.08 -28.94
C ARG A 20 13.51 36.61 -27.87
N TRP A 21 12.78 37.54 -27.23
CA TRP A 21 11.76 37.23 -26.25
C TRP A 21 10.51 36.63 -26.90
N LEU A 22 10.04 37.18 -28.03
CA LEU A 22 8.96 36.61 -28.84
C LEU A 22 9.31 35.19 -29.33
N ASP A 23 10.54 34.98 -29.82
CA ASP A 23 11.01 33.66 -30.25
C ASP A 23 11.03 32.62 -29.10
N MET A 24 11.22 33.07 -27.84
CA MET A 24 11.14 32.20 -26.67
C MET A 24 9.68 31.87 -26.29
N GLU A 25 8.76 32.83 -26.44
CA GLU A 25 7.33 32.61 -26.19
C GLU A 25 6.73 31.65 -27.23
N ASP A 26 7.11 31.79 -28.51
CA ASP A 26 6.72 30.86 -29.58
C ASP A 26 7.31 29.46 -29.38
N ARG A 27 8.51 29.33 -28.80
CA ARG A 27 9.05 28.02 -28.42
C ARG A 27 8.29 27.39 -27.25
N GLN A 28 7.79 28.17 -26.30
CA GLN A 28 6.97 27.66 -25.19
C GLN A 28 5.57 27.24 -25.66
N THR A 29 4.98 27.91 -26.64
CA THR A 29 3.69 27.47 -27.22
C THR A 29 3.84 26.27 -28.15
N SER A 30 5.00 26.12 -28.81
CA SER A 30 5.33 24.96 -29.65
C SER A 30 5.72 23.70 -28.87
N SER A 31 6.01 23.81 -27.57
CA SER A 31 6.34 22.67 -26.71
C SER A 31 5.27 22.39 -25.65
N LYS A 32 4.00 22.42 -26.07
CA LYS A 32 2.98 21.63 -25.39
C LYS A 32 3.28 20.15 -25.66
N PRO A 33 3.59 19.32 -24.65
CA PRO A 33 3.56 17.88 -24.86
C PRO A 33 2.14 17.55 -25.33
N LYS A 34 2.00 16.95 -26.53
CA LYS A 34 0.74 16.34 -26.96
C LYS A 34 0.44 15.23 -25.95
N PHE A 35 -0.34 15.56 -24.91
CA PHE A 35 -0.91 14.59 -24.00
C PHE A 35 -1.90 13.74 -24.80
N MET A 36 -1.42 12.62 -25.32
CA MET A 36 -2.25 11.63 -25.98
C MET A 36 -3.01 10.85 -24.90
N PRO A 37 -4.35 10.77 -24.95
CA PRO A 37 -5.15 10.02 -23.97
C PRO A 37 -4.64 8.57 -23.80
N GLY A 38 -4.17 7.95 -24.88
CA GLY A 38 -3.62 6.59 -24.87
C GLY A 38 -2.36 6.40 -24.02
N GLN A 39 -1.49 7.42 -23.88
CA GLN A 39 -0.31 7.31 -23.02
C GLN A 39 -0.65 7.37 -21.53
N GLN A 40 -1.68 8.14 -21.15
CA GLN A 40 -2.21 8.11 -19.78
C GLN A 40 -2.81 6.74 -19.46
N VAL A 41 -3.55 6.15 -20.40
CA VAL A 41 -4.13 4.80 -20.24
C VAL A 41 -3.05 3.74 -20.12
N ILE A 42 -1.98 3.82 -20.93
CA ILE A 42 -0.84 2.88 -20.86
C ILE A 42 -0.10 3.01 -19.52
N ASN A 43 0.18 4.25 -19.07
CA ASN A 43 0.84 4.46 -17.77
C ASN A 43 -0.04 4.02 -16.60
N LEU A 44 -1.34 4.24 -16.65
CA LEU A 44 -2.29 3.75 -15.65
C LEU A 44 -2.33 2.22 -15.61
N PHE A 45 -2.34 1.57 -16.78
CA PHE A 45 -2.31 0.10 -16.88
C PHE A 45 -1.00 -0.49 -16.36
N LEU A 46 0.14 0.14 -16.65
CA LEU A 46 1.45 -0.32 -16.17
C LEU A 46 1.58 -0.12 -14.65
N LEU A 47 1.15 1.02 -14.12
CA LEU A 47 1.07 1.26 -12.66
C LEU A 47 0.16 0.22 -11.99
N GLN A 48 -1.01 -0.06 -12.56
CA GLN A 48 -1.95 -1.04 -12.03
C GLN A 48 -1.39 -2.46 -12.06
N LYS A 49 -0.61 -2.80 -13.09
CA LYS A 49 0.07 -4.10 -13.19
C LYS A 49 1.17 -4.23 -12.13
N ASP A 50 1.92 -3.16 -11.87
CA ASP A 50 2.94 -3.12 -10.82
C ASP A 50 2.30 -3.17 -9.43
N GLU A 51 1.17 -2.50 -9.22
CA GLU A 51 0.39 -2.54 -7.97
C GLU A 51 -0.08 -3.98 -7.67
N ALA A 52 -0.73 -4.65 -8.64
CA ALA A 52 -1.21 -6.02 -8.49
C ALA A 52 -0.08 -7.03 -8.24
N SER A 53 1.07 -6.82 -8.88
CA SER A 53 2.26 -7.64 -8.65
C SER A 53 2.83 -7.44 -7.25
N ARG A 54 2.84 -6.20 -6.74
CA ARG A 54 3.27 -5.87 -5.38
C ARG A 54 2.31 -6.42 -4.33
N GLU A 55 1.00 -6.35 -4.57
CA GLU A 55 -0.02 -6.96 -3.71
C GLU A 55 0.18 -8.48 -3.61
N LEU A 56 0.42 -9.16 -4.73
CA LEU A 56 0.71 -10.61 -4.74
C LEU A 56 1.94 -10.95 -3.91
N VAL A 57 3.04 -10.19 -4.05
CA VAL A 57 4.26 -10.40 -3.27
C VAL A 57 4.01 -10.22 -1.77
N VAL A 58 3.27 -9.17 -1.38
CA VAL A 58 2.94 -8.93 0.04
C VAL A 58 2.00 -10.01 0.60
N ARG A 59 1.11 -10.55 -0.24
CA ARG A 59 0.22 -11.65 0.12
C ARG A 59 0.97 -12.98 0.27
N GLU A 60 1.93 -13.26 -0.59
CA GLU A 60 2.78 -14.46 -0.51
C GLU A 60 3.76 -14.41 0.67
N ALA A 61 4.25 -13.21 1.01
CA ALA A 61 5.11 -13.01 2.18
C ALA A 61 4.38 -13.23 3.52
N TYR A 62 3.04 -13.32 3.52
CA TYR A 62 2.27 -13.53 4.73
C TYR A 62 2.33 -14.98 5.21
N ASP A 63 3.08 -15.17 6.29
CA ASP A 63 3.19 -16.45 7.00
C ASP A 63 1.95 -16.69 7.89
N ARG A 64 0.90 -17.25 7.27
CA ARG A 64 -0.33 -17.67 7.95
C ARG A 64 -0.10 -18.65 9.12
N PRO A 65 0.72 -19.72 9.01
CA PRO A 65 0.91 -20.62 10.14
C PRO A 65 1.61 -19.95 11.32
N ARG A 66 2.59 -19.07 11.09
CA ARG A 66 3.23 -18.30 12.16
C ARG A 66 2.27 -17.33 12.83
N HIS A 67 1.42 -16.67 12.04
CA HIS A 67 0.35 -15.83 12.58
C HIS A 67 -0.58 -16.63 13.52
N LEU A 68 -1.06 -17.79 13.06
CA LEU A 68 -1.92 -18.64 13.89
C LEU A 68 -1.20 -19.10 15.17
N GLN A 69 0.07 -19.47 15.08
CA GLN A 69 0.88 -19.84 16.24
C GLN A 69 1.12 -18.69 17.22
N ALA A 70 1.08 -17.44 16.78
CA ALA A 70 1.16 -16.28 17.67
C ALA A 70 -0.19 -15.97 18.34
N LEU A 71 -1.30 -16.20 17.63
CA LEU A 71 -2.65 -15.94 18.14
C LEU A 71 -3.09 -16.97 19.20
N LEU A 72 -2.68 -18.23 19.07
CA LEU A 72 -3.04 -19.29 20.03
C LEU A 72 -2.55 -19.01 21.47
N PRO A 73 -1.29 -18.60 21.72
CA PRO A 73 -0.82 -18.16 23.04
C PRO A 73 -1.54 -16.94 23.59
N LEU A 74 -2.02 -16.02 22.75
CA LEU A 74 -2.82 -14.89 23.23
C LEU A 74 -4.12 -15.38 23.86
N CYS A 75 -4.81 -16.32 23.20
CA CYS A 75 -5.98 -16.97 23.78
C CYS A 75 -5.64 -17.81 25.02
N ALA A 76 -4.60 -18.63 24.95
CA ALA A 76 -4.26 -19.57 26.01
C ALA A 76 -3.65 -18.91 27.27
N ARG A 77 -2.83 -17.85 27.11
CA ARG A 77 -2.04 -17.26 28.21
C ARG A 77 -2.48 -15.85 28.59
N ARG A 78 -2.99 -15.07 27.65
CA ARG A 78 -3.39 -13.67 27.88
C ARG A 78 -4.91 -13.51 28.03
N ARG A 79 -5.63 -14.63 28.19
CA ARG A 79 -7.09 -14.68 28.37
C ARG A 79 -7.87 -13.97 27.26
N LEU A 80 -7.31 -13.91 26.04
CA LEU A 80 -8.04 -13.41 24.90
C LEU A 80 -9.19 -14.39 24.59
N PRO A 81 -10.45 -13.93 24.54
CA PRO A 81 -11.56 -14.84 24.38
C PRO A 81 -11.57 -15.46 22.98
N LEU A 82 -12.08 -16.69 22.85
CA LEU A 82 -12.04 -17.43 21.58
C LEU A 82 -12.89 -16.78 20.47
N ASN A 83 -13.83 -15.92 20.83
CA ASN A 83 -14.60 -15.10 19.88
C ASN A 83 -13.80 -13.91 19.34
N ALA A 84 -12.62 -13.60 19.90
CA ALA A 84 -11.79 -12.49 19.44
C ALA A 84 -11.38 -12.62 17.97
N ILE A 85 -11.30 -13.85 17.44
CA ILE A 85 -11.04 -14.10 16.02
C ILE A 85 -12.15 -13.56 15.09
N GLN A 86 -13.32 -13.23 15.63
CA GLN A 86 -14.46 -12.64 14.92
C GLN A 86 -14.63 -11.15 15.22
N TRP A 87 -13.80 -10.58 16.09
CA TRP A 87 -13.89 -9.16 16.46
C TRP A 87 -13.41 -8.29 15.29
N PRO A 88 -14.22 -7.33 14.84
CA PRO A 88 -13.81 -6.41 13.78
C PRO A 88 -12.58 -5.59 14.19
N GLU A 89 -12.44 -5.22 15.46
CA GLU A 89 -11.31 -4.44 15.97
C GLU A 89 -9.99 -5.20 15.88
N LEU A 90 -10.01 -6.50 16.18
CA LEU A 90 -8.82 -7.35 16.02
C LEU A 90 -8.50 -7.53 14.53
N HIS A 91 -9.52 -7.66 13.68
CA HIS A 91 -9.32 -7.76 12.24
C HIS A 91 -8.69 -6.48 11.68
N ASP A 92 -9.21 -5.30 12.05
CA ASP A 92 -8.71 -4.01 11.61
C ASP A 92 -7.27 -3.76 12.08
N LEU A 93 -6.91 -4.18 13.30
CA LEU A 93 -5.54 -4.11 13.79
C LEU A 93 -4.57 -4.97 12.95
N LEU A 94 -5.03 -6.12 12.45
CA LEU A 94 -4.22 -6.97 11.58
C LEU A 94 -4.10 -6.36 10.17
N LEU A 95 -5.18 -5.79 9.66
CA LEU A 95 -5.21 -5.12 8.37
C LEU A 95 -4.39 -3.84 8.33
N SER A 96 -4.27 -3.12 9.46
CA SER A 96 -3.42 -1.94 9.52
C SER A 96 -1.94 -2.26 9.29
N ALA A 97 -1.51 -3.48 9.61
CA ALA A 97 -0.15 -3.95 9.32
C ALA A 97 -0.02 -4.47 7.88
N ASN A 98 -1.06 -5.10 7.34
CA ASN A 98 -1.09 -5.59 5.97
C ASN A 98 -2.54 -5.64 5.44
N PRO A 99 -2.95 -4.72 4.54
CA PRO A 99 -4.32 -4.68 4.05
C PRO A 99 -4.65 -5.82 3.08
N VAL A 100 -3.65 -6.40 2.43
CA VAL A 100 -3.82 -7.39 1.34
C VAL A 100 -4.20 -8.78 1.86
N ILE A 101 -4.02 -9.04 3.16
CA ILE A 101 -4.24 -10.36 3.77
C ILE A 101 -5.66 -10.57 4.31
N SER A 102 -6.62 -9.69 4.03
CA SER A 102 -7.99 -9.78 4.59
C SER A 102 -8.61 -11.18 4.49
N GLY A 103 -8.52 -11.84 3.32
CA GLY A 103 -9.02 -13.20 3.15
C GLY A 103 -8.17 -14.30 3.82
N LEU A 104 -6.89 -14.05 4.10
CA LEU A 104 -5.96 -15.01 4.70
C LEU A 104 -5.92 -14.94 6.23
N ALA A 105 -6.19 -13.77 6.79
CA ALA A 105 -6.27 -13.49 8.22
C ALA A 105 -7.57 -14.01 8.86
N GLN A 106 -8.56 -14.39 8.06
CA GLN A 106 -9.78 -15.00 8.56
C GLN A 106 -9.56 -16.48 8.91
N PHE A 107 -9.98 -16.83 10.12
CA PHE A 107 -9.98 -18.20 10.62
C PHE A 107 -11.39 -18.64 10.96
N SER A 108 -11.77 -19.83 10.52
CA SER A 108 -13.00 -20.44 11.00
C SER A 108 -12.84 -20.79 12.47
N ARG A 109 -13.91 -20.61 13.26
CA ARG A 109 -13.92 -20.97 14.68
C ARG A 109 -13.54 -22.43 14.90
N ARG A 110 -14.02 -23.33 14.03
CA ARG A 110 -13.70 -24.76 14.05
C ARG A 110 -12.19 -25.00 13.84
N THR A 111 -11.59 -24.36 12.84
CA THR A 111 -10.15 -24.47 12.56
C THR A 111 -9.33 -23.95 13.73
N PHE A 112 -9.73 -22.81 14.30
CA PHE A 112 -9.04 -22.18 15.41
C PHE A 112 -9.08 -23.04 16.68
N THR A 113 -10.25 -23.54 17.07
CA THR A 113 -10.39 -24.43 18.24
C THR A 113 -9.60 -25.73 18.06
N ARG A 114 -9.59 -26.31 16.85
CA ARG A 114 -8.77 -27.50 16.57
C ARG A 114 -7.28 -27.19 16.72
N ALA A 115 -6.82 -26.03 16.24
CA ALA A 115 -5.44 -25.62 16.38
C ALA A 115 -5.06 -25.37 17.85
N LEU A 116 -5.98 -24.84 18.66
CA LEU A 116 -5.80 -24.68 20.11
C LEU A 116 -5.65 -26.02 20.82
N ALA A 117 -6.48 -27.00 20.50
CA ALA A 117 -6.39 -28.35 21.08
C ALA A 117 -5.05 -29.02 20.71
N LEU A 118 -4.62 -28.93 19.45
CA LEU A 118 -3.31 -29.45 19.03
C LEU A 118 -2.15 -28.73 19.72
N ASN A 119 -2.28 -27.43 19.95
CA ASN A 119 -1.27 -26.64 20.67
C ASN A 119 -1.17 -27.07 22.15
N TYR A 120 -2.31 -27.33 22.79
CA TYR A 120 -2.36 -27.91 24.13
C TYR A 120 -1.66 -29.27 24.21
N GLU A 121 -1.99 -30.20 23.31
CA GLU A 121 -1.36 -31.52 23.28
C GLU A 121 0.15 -31.43 23.06
N ARG A 122 0.60 -30.55 22.14
CA ARG A 122 2.02 -30.30 21.91
C ARG A 122 2.71 -29.80 23.19
N TYR A 123 2.13 -28.81 23.88
CA TYR A 123 2.72 -28.31 25.13
C TYR A 123 2.72 -29.37 26.22
N ARG A 124 1.66 -30.17 26.33
CA ARG A 124 1.60 -31.29 27.27
C ARG A 124 2.73 -32.30 27.02
N GLN A 125 2.95 -32.69 25.76
CA GLN A 125 4.04 -33.59 25.39
C GLN A 125 5.41 -33.00 25.70
N ILE A 126 5.62 -31.71 25.43
CA ILE A 126 6.87 -31.01 25.78
C ILE A 126 7.10 -31.09 27.29
N LEU A 127 6.07 -30.82 28.10
CA LEU A 127 6.21 -30.90 29.56
C LEU A 127 6.44 -32.34 30.04
N GLN A 128 5.83 -33.34 29.41
CA GLN A 128 6.03 -34.75 29.76
C GLN A 128 7.39 -35.32 29.35
N ASN A 129 7.98 -34.82 28.25
CA ASN A 129 9.26 -35.30 27.73
C ASN A 129 10.48 -34.50 28.25
N ASN A 130 10.26 -33.35 28.89
CA ASN A 130 11.31 -32.51 29.48
C ASN A 130 11.31 -32.55 31.03
N ILE A 131 10.70 -33.58 31.62
CA ILE A 131 10.80 -33.97 33.04
C ILE A 131 11.44 -35.35 33.06
#